data_AF-A0A969AK16-F1
#
_entry.id   AF-A0A969AK16-F1
#
_cell.length_a   1.000
_cell.length_b   1.000
_cell.length_c   1.000
_cell.angle_alpha   90.00
_cell.angle_beta   90.00
_cell.angle_gamma   90.00
#
_symmetry.space_group_name_H-M   'P 1'
#
loop_
_entity.id
_entity.type
_entity.pdbx_description
1 polymer ?
#
loop_
_entity_poly.entity_id
_entity_poly.type
_entity_poly.pdbx_seq_one_letter_code
_entity_poly.pdbx_strand_id
1 'polypeptide(L)'
;MAEVLSKPQFQIFTHPKTGLKTGRIYFPALFLADYYESISQWLQRQEIMFSERDVKHYPDGSFRLYFRTTNSLKAEYLQLVKLTGSKQ
;
A
#
# COMPACT_ATOMS: atom_id res chain seq x y z
N MET A 1 -10.80 19.06 -13.63
CA MET A 1 -9.86 19.07 -12.49
C MET A 1 -9.82 17.66 -11.95
N ALA A 2 -8.68 16.96 -12.04
CA ALA A 2 -8.59 15.62 -11.49
C ALA A 2 -8.58 15.74 -9.95
N GLU A 3 -9.47 15.02 -9.27
CA GLU A 3 -9.39 14.86 -7.82
C GLU A 3 -8.01 14.27 -7.50
N VAL A 4 -7.13 15.09 -6.95
CA VAL A 4 -5.81 14.65 -6.54
C VAL A 4 -6.02 13.72 -5.37
N LEU A 5 -5.82 12.42 -5.61
CA LEU A 5 -5.98 11.39 -4.60
C LEU A 5 -5.04 11.71 -3.44
N SER A 6 -5.59 12.11 -2.31
CA SER A 6 -4.85 12.47 -1.10
C SER A 6 -4.62 11.28 -0.17
N LYS A 7 -5.26 10.13 -0.45
CA LYS A 7 -5.21 8.94 0.39
C LYS A 7 -4.83 7.70 -0.42
N PRO A 8 -4.16 6.71 0.20
CA PRO A 8 -3.90 5.44 -0.44
C PRO A 8 -5.20 4.74 -0.83
N GLN A 9 -5.20 4.09 -1.99
CA GLN A 9 -6.33 3.27 -2.42
C GLN A 9 -6.03 1.79 -2.23
N PHE A 10 -6.76 1.14 -1.32
CA PHE A 10 -6.59 -0.27 -1.01
C PHE A 10 -7.65 -1.14 -1.66
N GLN A 11 -7.21 -2.28 -2.23
CA GLN A 11 -8.07 -3.30 -2.80
C GLN A 11 -7.50 -4.69 -2.49
N ILE A 12 -8.38 -5.69 -2.45
CA ILE A 12 -8.00 -7.10 -2.27
C ILE A 12 -8.37 -7.86 -3.54
N PHE A 13 -7.40 -8.56 -4.10
CA PHE A 13 -7.59 -9.47 -5.23
C PHE A 13 -7.55 -10.90 -4.71
N THR A 14 -8.53 -11.71 -5.08
CA THR A 14 -8.54 -13.14 -4.78
C THR A 14 -8.27 -13.90 -6.07
N HIS A 15 -7.24 -14.74 -6.07
CA HIS A 15 -6.94 -15.59 -7.21
C HIS A 15 -8.07 -16.62 -7.38
N PRO A 16 -8.72 -16.69 -8.57
CA PRO A 16 -9.96 -17.43 -8.73
C PRO A 16 -9.80 -18.94 -8.57
N LYS A 17 -8.61 -19.50 -8.82
CA LYS A 17 -8.38 -20.96 -8.73
C LYS A 17 -7.79 -21.43 -7.41
N THR A 18 -7.00 -20.60 -6.74
CA THR A 18 -6.24 -21.01 -5.54
C THR A 18 -6.76 -20.34 -4.26
N GLY A 19 -7.67 -19.36 -4.39
CA GLY A 19 -8.17 -18.58 -3.26
C GLY A 19 -7.12 -17.65 -2.63
N LEU A 20 -5.89 -17.62 -3.15
CA LEU A 20 -4.81 -16.77 -2.63
C LEU A 20 -5.20 -15.30 -2.74
N LYS A 21 -5.12 -14.59 -1.62
CA LYS A 21 -5.44 -13.16 -1.57
C LYS A 21 -4.18 -12.32 -1.70
N THR A 22 -4.27 -11.26 -2.49
CA THR A 22 -3.21 -10.28 -2.72
C THR A 22 -3.77 -8.90 -2.43
N GLY A 23 -3.08 -8.13 -1.59
CA GLY A 23 -3.40 -6.73 -1.37
C GLY A 23 -2.83 -5.88 -2.49
N ARG A 24 -3.56 -4.83 -2.86
CA ARG A 24 -3.09 -3.80 -3.78
C ARG A 24 -3.28 -2.45 -3.11
N ILE A 25 -2.21 -1.67 -3.01
CA ILE A 25 -2.27 -0.30 -2.54
C ILE A 25 -1.69 0.60 -3.62
N TYR A 26 -2.45 1.62 -4.02
CA TYR A 26 -1.92 2.76 -4.76
C TYR A 26 -1.54 3.86 -3.78
N PHE A 27 -0.30 4.32 -3.84
CA PHE A 27 0.27 5.39 -3.02
C PHE A 27 0.45 6.64 -3.88
N PRO A 28 -0.39 7.68 -3.70
CA PRO A 28 -0.23 8.95 -4.40
C PRO A 28 1.07 9.66 -4.02
N ALA A 29 1.65 10.40 -4.97
CA ALA A 29 2.92 11.10 -4.78
C ALA A 29 2.89 12.10 -3.60
N LEU A 30 1.83 12.89 -3.48
CA LEU A 30 1.68 13.84 -2.37
C LEU A 30 1.61 13.14 -1.01
N PHE A 31 0.88 12.03 -0.94
CA PHE A 31 0.81 11.24 0.29
C PHE A 31 2.17 10.63 0.65
N LEU A 32 2.95 10.20 -0.34
CA LEU A 32 4.31 9.72 -0.11
C LEU A 32 5.23 10.81 0.43
N ALA A 33 5.10 12.04 -0.06
CA ALA A 33 5.90 13.18 0.42
C ALA A 33 5.65 13.46 1.92
N ASP A 34 4.40 13.36 2.37
CA ASP A 34 4.03 13.67 3.76
C ASP A 34 4.35 12.54 4.75
N TYR A 35 4.41 11.30 4.27
CA TYR A 35 4.47 10.10 5.13
C TYR A 35 5.55 9.09 4.73
N TYR A 36 6.59 9.53 4.01
CA TYR A 36 7.67 8.68 3.50
C TYR A 36 8.26 7.73 4.55
N GLU A 37 8.60 8.25 5.73
CA GLU A 37 9.19 7.48 6.84
C GLU A 37 8.24 6.38 7.33
N SER A 38 6.99 6.72 7.65
CA SER A 38 5.98 5.77 8.12
C SER A 38 5.69 4.68 7.10
N ILE A 39 5.66 5.02 5.82
CA ILE A 39 5.42 4.07 4.72
C ILE A 39 6.63 3.17 4.55
N SER A 40 7.84 3.71 4.58
CA SER A 40 9.08 2.93 4.47
C SER A 40 9.21 1.94 5.61
N GLN A 41 8.92 2.36 6.85
CA GLN A 41 8.89 1.47 8.01
C GLN A 41 7.84 0.36 7.86
N TRP A 42 6.64 0.70 7.37
CA TRP A 42 5.60 -0.30 7.13
C TRP A 42 6.01 -1.32 6.06
N LEU A 43 6.67 -0.87 4.98
CA LEU A 43 7.16 -1.74 3.89
C LEU A 43 8.31 -2.65 4.32
N GLN A 44 9.14 -2.24 5.29
CA GLN A 44 10.27 -3.03 5.79
C GLN A 44 9.86 -4.17 6.74
N ARG A 45 8.60 -4.23 7.16
CA ARG A 45 8.10 -5.29 8.05
C ARG A 45 8.09 -6.64 7.34
N GLN A 46 8.53 -7.68 8.05
CA GLN A 46 8.57 -9.05 7.52
C GLN A 46 7.19 -9.60 7.16
N GLU A 47 6.12 -9.07 7.76
CA GLU A 47 4.74 -9.46 7.44
C GLU A 47 4.28 -8.98 6.06
N ILE A 48 4.95 -7.99 5.46
CA ILE A 48 4.61 -7.41 4.16
C ILE A 48 5.54 -8.02 3.10
N MET A 49 5.05 -9.07 2.45
CA MET A 49 5.81 -9.83 1.45
C MET A 49 5.51 -9.32 0.05
N PHE A 50 6.54 -8.81 -0.62
CA PHE A 50 6.50 -8.37 -2.02
C PHE A 50 7.88 -8.46 -2.66
N SER A 51 7.93 -8.37 -3.99
CA SER A 51 9.15 -8.34 -4.80
C SER A 51 9.16 -7.11 -5.70
N GLU A 52 10.27 -6.85 -6.40
CA GLU A 52 10.37 -5.72 -7.34
C GLU A 52 9.27 -5.74 -8.42
N ARG A 53 8.86 -6.93 -8.86
CA ARG A 53 7.80 -7.11 -9.87
C ARG A 53 6.41 -6.73 -9.35
N ASP A 54 6.26 -6.72 -8.03
CA ASP A 54 5.02 -6.36 -7.36
C ASP A 54 4.91 -4.84 -7.15
N VAL A 55 5.92 -4.06 -7.56
CA VAL A 55 5.91 -2.60 -7.50
C VAL A 55 5.82 -2.02 -8.90
N LYS A 56 4.84 -1.15 -9.11
CA LYS A 56 4.69 -0.38 -10.34
C LYS A 56 4.82 1.11 -10.03
N HIS A 57 5.93 1.70 -10.47
CA HIS A 57 6.17 3.13 -10.37
C HIS A 57 5.49 3.89 -11.53
N TYR A 58 5.12 5.14 -11.26
CA TYR A 58 4.55 6.05 -12.24
C TYR A 58 5.41 7.33 -12.34
N PRO A 59 5.35 8.06 -13.47
CA PRO A 59 6.19 9.24 -13.71
C PRO A 59 5.96 10.41 -12.74
N ASP A 60 4.80 10.45 -12.07
CA ASP A 60 4.44 11.47 -11.08
C ASP A 60 5.04 11.20 -9.68
N GLY A 61 5.84 10.13 -9.54
CA GLY A 61 6.43 9.72 -8.26
C GLY A 61 5.48 8.87 -7.39
N SER A 62 4.25 8.62 -7.84
CA SER A 62 3.37 7.65 -7.21
C SER A 62 3.83 6.22 -7.50
N PHE A 63 3.40 5.27 -6.68
CA PHE A 63 3.57 3.86 -7.00
C PHE A 63 2.38 3.02 -6.57
N ARG A 64 2.30 1.83 -7.16
CA ARG A 64 1.34 0.80 -6.79
C ARG A 64 2.10 -0.42 -6.31
N LEU A 65 1.71 -0.90 -5.15
CA LEU A 65 2.24 -2.10 -4.53
C LEU A 65 1.21 -3.22 -4.60
N TYR A 66 1.67 -4.40 -4.96
CA TYR A 66 1.00 -5.66 -4.72
C TYR A 66 1.75 -6.36 -3.58
N PHE A 67 1.03 -6.87 -2.58
CA PHE A 67 1.68 -7.51 -1.45
C PHE A 67 0.85 -8.66 -0.91
N ARG A 68 1.55 -9.58 -0.27
CA ARG A 68 1.00 -10.71 0.47
C ARG A 68 1.37 -10.54 1.94
N THR A 69 0.60 -11.17 2.81
CA THR A 69 0.87 -11.19 4.24
C THR A 69 0.30 -12.47 4.83
N THR A 70 0.90 -12.93 5.93
CA THR A 70 0.36 -14.01 6.77
C THR A 70 -0.82 -13.54 7.61
N ASN A 71 -0.92 -12.22 7.85
CA ASN A 71 -2.01 -11.59 8.57
C ASN A 71 -3.22 -11.30 7.67
N SER A 72 -4.22 -10.62 8.21
CA SER A 72 -5.32 -10.09 7.40
C SER A 72 -4.85 -8.86 6.61
N LEU A 73 -4.97 -8.92 5.27
CA LEU A 73 -4.67 -7.79 4.37
C LEU A 73 -5.38 -6.49 4.81
N LYS A 74 -6.62 -6.60 5.30
CA LYS A 74 -7.38 -5.45 5.79
C LYS A 74 -6.79 -4.88 7.09
N ALA A 75 -6.29 -5.74 7.98
CA ALA A 75 -5.66 -5.32 9.22
C ALA A 75 -4.34 -4.58 8.94
N GLU A 76 -3.53 -5.10 8.02
CA GLU A 76 -2.28 -4.45 7.61
C GLU A 76 -2.51 -3.08 6.98
N TYR A 77 -3.54 -2.95 6.14
CA TYR A 77 -3.95 -1.66 5.60
C TYR A 77 -4.44 -0.69 6.69
N LEU A 78 -5.24 -1.16 7.65
CA LEU A 78 -5.69 -0.31 8.76
C LEU A 78 -4.51 0.15 9.64
N GLN A 79 -3.51 -0.70 9.83
CA GLN A 79 -2.29 -0.33 10.55
C GLN A 79 -1.51 0.75 9.79
N LEU A 80 -1.34 0.61 8.47
CA LEU A 80 -0.76 1.65 7.62
C LEU A 80 -1.50 2.99 7.81
N VAL A 81 -2.83 2.97 7.69
CA VAL A 81 -3.66 4.18 7.85
C VAL A 81 -3.49 4.81 9.25
N LYS A 82 -3.33 4.01 10.30
CA LYS A 82 -3.04 4.52 11.65
C LYS A 82 -1.67 5.20 11.72
N LEU A 83 -0.63 4.59 11.16
CA LEU A 83 0.73 5.16 11.14
C LEU A 83 0.81 6.48 10.36
N THR A 84 -0.01 6.63 9.32
CA THR A 84 -0.06 7.85 8.49
C THR A 84 -1.15 8.82 8.93
N GLY A 85 -2.05 8.42 9.84
CA GLY A 85 -3.18 9.22 10.31
C GLY A 85 -2.91 10.00 11.59
N SER A 86 -1.71 9.88 12.18
CA SER A 86 -1.37 10.49 13.47
C SER A 86 -0.93 11.95 13.41
N LYS A 87 -1.00 12.63 12.25
CA LYS A 87 -0.94 14.10 12.19
C LYS A 87 -2.37 14.64 12.33
N GLN A 88 -2.76 14.91 13.58
CA GLN A 88 -3.83 15.88 13.89
C GLN A 88 -3.32 17.29 13.66
#